data_AF-A0A6A6GBK6-F1
#
_entry.id   AF-A0A6A6GBK6-F1
#
_cell.length_a   1.000
_cell.length_b   1.000
_cell.length_c   1.000
_cell.angle_alpha   90.00
_cell.angle_beta   90.00
_cell.angle_gamma   90.00
#
_symmetry.space_group_name_H-M   'P 1'
#
loop_
_entity.id
_entity.type
_entity.pdbx_description
1 polymer ?
#
loop_
_entity_poly.entity_id
_entity_poly.type
_entity_poly.pdbx_seq_one_letter_code
_entity_poly.pdbx_strand_id
1 'polypeptide(L)'
;MNSHQGSFPPYLPSETPPSWGATAHSPPMMLPDLFVSNVSPDRNLSIGTSRVLHQGFPQPYTSTMSPNPEVLLSASLDGLPNEILLDILSEVDYDPTLESNLRLVSKRFQQVTDNYQHCIASNILNSQFSWAPRQFPGLFEKSKQSGKAPGWRELAAIFHRTAVLSNIKSRCKVIREGNSEHSAWTTCRALTFHHTGLLILYRLADSGSAEEKAKLIRSLPKGSLAVILFTLMVSVHLLRAIGPQMVLYWTDPPFTEETRSDIELACEELLLRDGPMFLLGLLMHERSAIE
;
A
#
# COMPACT_ATOMS: atom_id res chain seq x y z
N MET A 1 -24.00 -69.94 -22.29
CA MET A 1 -23.56 -68.89 -21.36
C MET A 1 -23.56 -67.59 -22.13
N ASN A 2 -24.58 -66.77 -21.90
CA ASN A 2 -24.93 -65.63 -22.74
C ASN A 2 -24.12 -64.38 -22.38
N SER A 3 -23.60 -63.74 -23.41
CA SER A 3 -22.95 -62.44 -23.41
C SER A 3 -23.96 -61.31 -23.26
N HIS A 4 -23.89 -60.56 -22.16
CA HIS A 4 -24.63 -59.31 -21.99
C HIS A 4 -23.79 -58.14 -22.52
N GLN A 5 -24.20 -57.60 -23.68
CA GLN A 5 -23.88 -56.24 -24.11
C GLN A 5 -24.87 -55.29 -23.41
N GLY A 6 -24.33 -54.37 -22.60
CA GLY A 6 -25.07 -53.26 -22.01
C GLY A 6 -24.81 -51.99 -22.82
N SER A 7 -25.86 -51.47 -23.44
CA SER A 7 -25.94 -50.27 -24.25
C SER A 7 -25.89 -48.99 -23.40
N PHE A 8 -25.05 -48.02 -23.80
CA PHE A 8 -25.05 -46.65 -23.28
C PHE A 8 -26.16 -45.80 -23.93
N PRO A 9 -26.79 -44.87 -23.19
CA PRO A 9 -27.81 -43.97 -23.73
C PRO A 9 -27.18 -42.80 -24.53
N PRO A 10 -27.95 -42.17 -25.44
CA PRO A 10 -27.45 -41.14 -26.34
C PRO A 10 -27.30 -39.77 -25.67
N TYR A 11 -26.32 -39.02 -26.19
CA TYR A 11 -25.99 -37.63 -25.88
C TYR A 11 -27.19 -36.69 -26.02
N LEU A 12 -27.42 -35.86 -24.99
CA LEU A 12 -28.30 -34.67 -25.05
C LEU A 12 -27.59 -33.51 -25.77
N PRO A 13 -28.33 -32.63 -26.48
CA PRO A 13 -27.75 -31.54 -27.25
C PRO A 13 -27.34 -30.35 -26.37
N SER A 14 -26.29 -29.67 -26.84
CA SER A 14 -25.71 -28.45 -26.28
C SER A 14 -26.73 -27.32 -26.15
N GLU A 15 -27.04 -26.91 -24.92
CA GLU A 15 -27.71 -25.64 -24.66
C GLU A 15 -26.72 -24.49 -24.86
N THR A 16 -27.02 -23.65 -25.84
CA THR A 16 -26.37 -22.35 -26.05
C THR A 16 -26.58 -21.43 -24.85
N PRO A 17 -25.55 -20.72 -24.37
CA PRO A 17 -25.69 -19.79 -23.26
C PRO A 17 -26.57 -18.59 -23.64
N PRO A 18 -27.37 -18.04 -22.72
CA PRO A 18 -28.25 -16.92 -22.99
C PRO A 18 -27.44 -15.64 -23.24
N SER A 19 -27.77 -14.96 -24.34
CA SER A 19 -27.30 -13.61 -24.64
C SER A 19 -27.93 -12.63 -23.65
N TRP A 20 -27.13 -12.09 -22.73
CA TRP A 20 -27.56 -11.01 -21.85
C TRP A 20 -27.69 -9.71 -22.65
N GLY A 21 -28.92 -9.41 -23.08
CA GLY A 21 -29.29 -8.13 -23.67
C GLY A 21 -29.15 -7.02 -22.62
N ALA A 22 -28.12 -6.20 -22.78
CA ALA A 22 -27.89 -5.02 -21.97
C ALA A 22 -28.71 -3.83 -22.49
N THR A 23 -29.85 -3.55 -21.86
CA THR A 23 -30.46 -2.21 -21.85
C THR A 23 -31.18 -1.99 -20.52
N ALA A 24 -30.42 -1.61 -19.50
CA ALA A 24 -30.95 -0.98 -18.31
C ALA A 24 -30.18 0.32 -18.10
N HIS A 25 -30.82 1.44 -18.41
CA HIS A 25 -30.38 2.77 -18.01
C HIS A 25 -30.45 2.88 -16.49
N SER A 26 -29.38 2.49 -15.82
CA SER A 26 -29.17 2.80 -14.41
C SER A 26 -28.85 4.28 -14.26
N PRO A 27 -29.47 5.00 -13.31
CA PRO A 27 -29.14 6.39 -13.04
C PRO A 27 -27.69 6.50 -12.54
N PRO A 28 -27.01 7.63 -12.79
CA PRO A 28 -25.64 7.84 -12.34
C PRO A 28 -25.62 7.86 -10.81
N MET A 29 -25.11 6.78 -10.23
CA MET A 29 -24.80 6.71 -8.81
C MET A 29 -23.64 7.67 -8.56
N MET A 30 -23.95 8.90 -8.11
CA MET A 30 -22.94 9.83 -7.62
C MET A 30 -22.31 9.24 -6.36
N LEU A 31 -21.16 8.59 -6.56
CA LEU A 31 -20.23 8.31 -5.48
C LEU A 31 -19.64 9.64 -5.02
N PRO A 32 -19.52 9.90 -3.71
CA PRO A 32 -18.76 11.06 -3.24
C PRO A 32 -17.35 10.96 -3.79
N ASP A 33 -16.79 12.10 -4.22
CA ASP A 33 -15.43 12.25 -4.73
C ASP A 33 -14.41 11.65 -3.76
N LEU A 34 -14.16 10.35 -3.91
CA LEU A 34 -13.03 9.68 -3.30
C LEU A 34 -11.82 10.11 -4.12
N PHE A 35 -11.22 11.20 -3.66
CA PHE A 35 -9.97 11.76 -4.12
C PHE A 35 -9.00 10.64 -4.52
N VAL A 36 -8.83 10.46 -5.82
CA VAL A 36 -7.66 9.80 -6.39
C VAL A 36 -6.52 10.78 -6.21
N SER A 37 -5.89 10.77 -5.03
CA SER A 37 -4.57 11.36 -4.88
C SER A 37 -3.63 10.53 -5.75
N ASN A 38 -3.34 11.03 -6.96
CA ASN A 38 -2.23 10.57 -7.79
C ASN A 38 -0.91 10.91 -7.08
N VAL A 39 -0.63 10.25 -5.96
CA VAL A 39 0.73 10.15 -5.45
C VAL A 39 1.37 9.06 -6.29
N SER A 40 2.07 9.49 -7.34
CA SER A 40 2.88 8.61 -8.17
C SER A 40 4.08 8.16 -7.33
N PRO A 41 4.28 6.86 -7.04
CA PRO A 41 5.45 6.40 -6.30
C PRO A 41 6.71 6.30 -7.19
N ASP A 42 6.61 6.59 -8.49
CA ASP A 42 7.72 6.49 -9.42
C ASP A 42 8.41 7.85 -9.62
N ARG A 43 9.06 8.40 -8.57
CA ARG A 43 10.19 9.32 -8.76
C ARG A 43 11.47 8.50 -8.72
N ASN A 44 11.75 7.81 -9.83
CA ASN A 44 13.09 7.31 -10.12
C ASN A 44 14.05 8.50 -10.16
N LEU A 45 15.01 8.52 -9.24
CA LEU A 45 16.21 9.35 -9.27
C LEU A 45 17.04 8.99 -10.51
N SER A 46 16.69 9.57 -11.66
CA SER A 46 17.59 9.68 -12.80
C SER A 46 18.44 10.92 -12.59
N ILE A 47 19.70 10.72 -12.22
CA ILE A 47 20.74 11.75 -12.27
C ILE A 47 21.01 12.01 -13.76
N GLY A 48 20.24 12.94 -14.33
CA GLY A 48 20.44 13.46 -15.67
C GLY A 48 21.67 14.36 -15.69
N THR A 49 22.77 13.83 -16.20
CA THR A 49 23.98 14.58 -16.56
C THR A 49 23.64 15.55 -17.69
N SER A 50 23.46 16.83 -17.36
CA SER A 50 23.28 17.90 -18.34
C SER A 50 24.58 18.12 -19.13
N ARG A 51 24.53 17.80 -20.42
CA ARG A 51 25.57 18.07 -21.41
C ARG A 51 25.43 19.53 -21.86
N VAL A 52 26.24 20.43 -21.31
CA VAL A 52 26.31 21.84 -21.72
C VAL A 52 27.17 21.96 -22.98
N LEU A 53 26.59 22.47 -24.06
CA LEU A 53 27.31 22.82 -25.28
C LEU A 53 28.08 24.13 -25.06
N HIS A 54 29.39 24.06 -25.34
CA HIS A 54 30.30 25.21 -25.44
C HIS A 54 29.85 26.19 -26.52
N GLN A 55 29.64 27.45 -26.14
CA GLN A 55 29.81 28.59 -27.04
C GLN A 55 30.68 29.63 -26.35
N GLY A 56 31.86 29.88 -26.93
CA GLY A 56 32.85 30.81 -26.43
C GLY A 56 32.55 32.25 -26.82
N PHE A 57 32.80 33.17 -25.89
CA PHE A 57 32.99 34.60 -26.14
C PHE A 57 34.11 35.15 -25.25
N PRO A 58 34.79 36.24 -25.69
CA PRO A 58 36.09 36.63 -25.18
C PRO A 58 36.01 37.51 -23.92
N GLN A 59 37.02 37.34 -23.06
CA GLN A 59 37.26 38.14 -21.87
C GLN A 59 37.65 39.60 -22.19
N PRO A 60 37.27 40.51 -21.29
CA PRO A 60 38.19 41.59 -20.93
C PRO A 60 38.29 41.89 -19.41
N TYR A 61 39.54 41.99 -18.96
CA TYR A 61 40.11 42.85 -17.91
C TYR A 61 39.61 42.74 -16.45
N THR A 62 40.39 41.98 -15.69
CA THR A 62 41.03 42.35 -14.41
C THR A 62 40.54 43.62 -13.69
N SER A 63 39.77 43.42 -12.62
CA SER A 63 39.90 44.23 -11.41
C SER A 63 39.67 43.33 -10.19
N THR A 64 40.77 42.90 -9.59
CA THR A 64 40.85 42.05 -8.41
C THR A 64 40.44 42.82 -7.16
N MET A 65 39.13 42.88 -6.89
CA MET A 65 38.65 42.94 -5.52
C MET A 65 38.33 41.51 -5.10
N SER A 66 39.26 40.91 -4.35
CA SER A 66 39.09 39.60 -3.71
C SER A 66 37.81 39.65 -2.87
N PRO A 67 36.71 38.98 -3.27
CA PRO A 67 35.56 38.84 -2.40
C PRO A 67 36.00 37.88 -1.31
N ASN A 68 36.18 38.41 -0.10
CA ASN A 68 36.62 37.65 1.07
C ASN A 68 35.69 36.43 1.25
N PRO A 69 36.11 35.20 0.91
CA PRO A 69 35.23 34.03 0.89
C PRO A 69 34.92 33.50 2.29
N GLU A 70 35.50 34.10 3.33
CA GLU A 70 35.42 33.64 4.72
C GLU A 70 34.15 34.08 5.46
N VAL A 71 33.34 35.00 4.91
CA VAL A 71 32.20 35.58 5.65
C VAL A 71 30.85 34.90 5.36
N LEU A 72 30.76 34.01 4.36
CA LEU A 72 29.47 33.40 3.97
C LEU A 72 29.28 31.93 4.37
N LEU A 73 30.25 31.24 4.97
CA LEU A 73 30.19 29.78 5.15
C LEU A 73 30.72 29.28 6.51
N SER A 74 30.25 29.88 7.61
CA SER A 74 30.41 29.30 8.95
C SER A 74 29.15 29.40 9.81
N ALA A 75 27.97 29.49 9.17
CA ALA A 75 26.72 29.16 9.84
C ALA A 75 26.67 27.63 10.03
N SER A 76 27.36 27.14 11.07
CA SER A 76 27.21 25.75 11.49
C SER A 76 25.76 25.51 11.91
N LEU A 77 25.19 24.39 11.48
CA LEU A 77 23.89 23.90 11.95
C LEU A 77 23.84 23.83 13.50
N ASP A 78 24.99 23.64 14.14
CA ASP A 78 25.12 23.62 15.60
C ASP A 78 24.83 24.97 16.27
N GLY A 79 24.80 26.09 15.52
CA GLY A 79 24.50 27.43 16.03
C GLY A 79 23.04 27.88 15.87
N LEU A 80 22.20 27.13 15.13
CA LEU A 80 20.81 27.51 14.89
C LEU A 80 19.97 27.39 16.17
N PRO A 81 18.89 28.17 16.38
CA PRO A 81 17.90 27.87 17.43
C PRO A 81 17.18 26.54 17.20
N ASN A 82 16.61 25.93 18.25
CA ASN A 82 15.91 24.64 18.12
C ASN A 82 14.68 24.74 17.22
N GLU A 83 14.00 25.89 17.21
CA GLU A 83 12.82 26.16 16.41
C GLU A 83 13.14 26.05 14.92
N ILE A 84 14.21 26.72 14.49
CA ILE A 84 14.69 26.67 13.10
C ILE A 84 15.14 25.25 12.73
N LEU A 85 15.79 24.56 13.67
CA LEU A 85 16.19 23.18 13.44
C LEU A 85 14.99 22.26 13.27
N LEU A 86 13.93 22.41 14.07
CA LEU A 86 12.71 21.61 13.95
C LEU A 86 11.98 21.89 12.64
N ASP A 87 11.94 23.14 12.19
CA ASP A 87 11.38 23.50 10.88
C ASP A 87 12.15 22.79 9.76
N ILE A 88 13.49 22.87 9.76
CA ILE A 88 14.35 22.18 8.78
C ILE A 88 14.12 20.67 8.82
N LEU A 89 14.09 20.06 10.00
CA LEU A 89 13.90 18.61 10.17
C LEU A 89 12.53 18.14 9.69
N SER A 90 11.51 18.99 9.75
CA SER A 90 10.15 18.66 9.33
C SER A 90 9.96 18.67 7.81
N GLU A 91 10.85 19.35 7.08
CA GLU A 91 10.88 19.40 5.62
C GLU A 91 11.62 18.21 5.01
N VAL A 92 12.31 17.41 5.80
CA VAL A 92 13.01 16.21 5.31
C VAL A 92 11.98 15.11 5.01
N ASP A 93 12.05 14.56 3.79
CA ASP A 93 11.23 13.42 3.40
C ASP A 93 11.41 12.26 4.39
N TYR A 94 10.31 11.69 4.86
CA TYR A 94 10.38 10.61 5.82
C TYR A 94 10.87 9.31 5.19
N ASP A 95 11.87 8.70 5.82
CA ASP A 95 12.25 7.32 5.61
C ASP A 95 12.43 6.60 6.97
N PRO A 96 12.34 5.25 7.02
CA PRO A 96 12.45 4.50 8.28
C PRO A 96 13.79 4.65 9.02
N THR A 97 14.84 5.11 8.34
CA THR A 97 16.18 5.34 8.89
C THR A 97 16.40 6.78 9.36
N LEU A 98 15.46 7.70 9.07
CA LEU A 98 15.57 9.12 9.40
C LEU A 98 15.84 9.32 10.90
N GLU A 99 15.05 8.70 11.78
CA GLU A 99 15.21 8.83 13.23
C GLU A 99 16.62 8.41 13.68
N SER A 100 17.12 7.26 13.21
CA SER A 100 18.46 6.79 13.55
C SER A 100 19.55 7.70 12.98
N ASN A 101 19.39 8.16 11.74
CA ASN A 101 20.37 9.02 11.07
C ASN A 101 20.49 10.37 11.79
N LEU A 102 19.36 10.98 12.18
CA LEU A 102 19.34 12.23 12.94
C LEU A 102 20.09 12.09 14.27
N ARG A 103 19.91 10.99 15.00
CA ARG A 103 20.65 10.73 16.24
C ARG A 103 22.16 10.57 16.03
N LEU A 104 22.59 10.13 14.85
CA LEU A 104 24.01 9.92 14.54
C LEU A 104 24.73 11.20 14.06
N VAL A 105 24.01 12.25 13.68
CA VAL A 105 24.63 13.50 13.18
C VAL A 105 25.46 14.20 14.26
N SER A 106 24.86 14.50 15.41
CA SER A 106 25.54 15.14 16.54
C SER A 106 24.78 14.93 17.86
N LYS A 107 25.46 15.13 19.00
CA LYS A 107 24.81 15.05 20.33
C LYS A 107 23.62 16.00 20.44
N ARG A 108 23.69 17.17 19.78
CA ARG A 108 22.61 18.15 19.78
C ARG A 108 21.40 17.63 18.99
N PHE A 109 21.62 17.08 17.79
CA PHE A 109 20.54 16.49 17.00
C PHE A 109 19.90 15.31 17.72
N GLN A 110 20.69 14.48 18.40
CA GLN A 110 20.17 13.41 19.26
C GLN A 110 19.23 13.98 20.33
N GLN A 111 19.68 14.98 21.09
CA GLN A 111 18.86 15.63 22.12
C GLN A 111 17.57 16.25 21.55
N VAL A 112 17.66 16.93 20.40
CA VAL A 112 16.49 17.54 19.75
C VAL A 112 15.52 16.47 19.25
N THR A 113 16.04 15.42 18.60
CA THR A 113 15.23 14.29 18.11
C THR A 113 14.51 13.59 19.25
N ASP A 114 15.18 13.38 20.39
CA ASP A 114 14.60 12.69 21.54
C ASP A 114 13.58 13.57 22.29
N ASN A 115 13.90 14.85 22.51
CA ASN A 115 13.04 15.77 23.26
C ASN A 115 11.82 16.25 22.45
N TYR A 116 11.95 16.35 21.13
CA TYR A 116 10.91 16.92 20.25
C TYR A 116 10.35 15.91 19.24
N GLN A 117 10.51 14.60 19.45
CA GLN A 117 10.03 13.55 18.54
C GLN A 117 8.59 13.74 18.08
N HIS A 118 7.69 14.12 18.98
CA HIS A 118 6.26 14.30 18.68
C HIS A 118 6.00 15.54 17.83
N CYS A 119 6.80 16.59 17.98
CA CYS A 119 6.70 17.80 17.16
C CYS A 119 7.18 17.50 15.74
N ILE A 120 8.35 16.87 15.62
CA ILE A 120 8.93 16.49 14.31
C ILE A 120 7.98 15.54 13.58
N ALA A 121 7.57 14.44 14.23
CA ALA A 121 6.69 13.46 13.62
C ALA A 121 5.31 14.04 13.26
N SER A 122 4.74 14.92 14.10
CA SER A 122 3.49 15.60 13.79
C SER A 122 3.62 16.56 12.61
N ASN A 123 4.73 17.30 12.50
CA ASN A 123 4.94 18.20 11.37
C ASN A 123 5.10 17.43 10.07
N ILE A 124 5.92 16.37 10.06
CA ILE A 124 6.07 15.47 8.91
C ILE A 124 4.73 14.82 8.53
N LEU A 125 3.96 14.35 9.52
CA LEU A 125 2.62 13.81 9.28
C LEU A 125 1.73 14.84 8.59
N ASN A 126 1.74 16.09 9.05
CA ASN A 126 0.90 17.15 8.50
C ASN A 126 1.36 17.60 7.11
N SER A 127 2.66 17.59 6.81
CA SER A 127 3.20 18.01 5.51
C SER A 127 3.13 16.89 4.46
N GLN A 128 3.58 15.69 4.79
CA GLN A 128 3.76 14.59 3.83
C GLN A 128 2.60 13.57 3.85
N PHE A 129 1.93 13.41 5.00
CA PHE A 129 0.93 12.35 5.22
C PHE A 129 -0.40 12.89 5.77
N SER A 130 -0.81 14.10 5.37
CA SER A 130 -2.03 14.77 5.86
C SER A 130 -3.32 13.95 5.65
N TRP A 131 -3.29 13.01 4.71
CA TRP A 131 -4.36 12.07 4.39
C TRP A 131 -4.40 10.85 5.33
N ALA A 132 -3.31 10.50 6.00
CA ALA A 132 -3.16 9.26 6.76
C ALA A 132 -4.14 9.12 7.94
N PRO A 133 -4.47 10.16 8.71
CA PRO A 133 -5.48 10.07 9.77
C PRO A 133 -6.87 9.63 9.27
N ARG A 134 -7.20 9.92 8.01
CA ARG A 134 -8.47 9.50 7.39
C ARG A 134 -8.43 8.04 6.94
N GLN A 135 -7.28 7.57 6.44
CA GLN A 135 -7.11 6.22 5.90
C GLN A 135 -6.79 5.18 6.98
N PHE A 136 -6.07 5.56 8.04
CA PHE A 136 -5.64 4.69 9.13
C PHE A 136 -6.06 5.22 10.50
N PRO A 137 -7.36 5.44 10.75
CA PRO A 137 -7.82 6.06 12.00
C PRO A 137 -7.37 5.31 13.26
N GLY A 138 -7.30 3.97 13.19
CA GLY A 138 -6.88 3.11 14.31
C GLY A 138 -5.47 3.38 14.83
N LEU A 139 -4.56 3.87 13.98
CA LEU A 139 -3.20 4.24 14.40
C LEU A 139 -3.19 5.43 15.38
N PHE A 140 -4.19 6.30 15.30
CA PHE A 140 -4.23 7.55 16.05
C PHE A 140 -5.17 7.51 17.26
N GLU A 141 -5.97 6.47 17.42
CA GLU A 141 -6.95 6.40 18.53
C GLU A 141 -6.29 6.48 19.90
N LYS A 142 -5.17 5.77 20.11
CA LYS A 142 -4.40 5.81 21.38
C LYS A 142 -3.78 7.18 21.65
N SER A 143 -3.21 7.80 20.61
CA SER A 143 -2.64 9.16 20.69
C SER A 143 -3.74 10.17 21.04
N LYS A 144 -4.91 10.06 20.39
CA LYS A 144 -6.08 10.91 20.65
C LYS A 144 -6.63 10.75 22.07
N GLN A 145 -6.71 9.52 22.58
CA GLN A 145 -7.17 9.25 23.95
C GLN A 145 -6.20 9.80 25.01
N SER A 146 -4.90 9.74 24.73
CA SER A 146 -3.86 10.25 25.64
C SER A 146 -3.59 11.76 25.49
N GLY A 147 -4.17 12.42 24.49
CA GLY A 147 -3.90 13.83 24.17
C GLY A 147 -2.47 14.09 23.67
N LYS A 148 -1.69 13.04 23.40
CA LYS A 148 -0.31 13.16 22.90
C LYS A 148 -0.32 13.26 21.38
N ALA A 149 0.51 14.14 20.83
CA ALA A 149 0.74 14.20 19.38
C ALA A 149 1.36 12.87 18.86
N PRO A 150 1.15 12.52 17.58
CA PRO A 150 1.75 11.32 16.98
C PRO A 150 3.28 11.39 17.05
N GLY A 151 3.93 10.25 17.25
CA GLY A 151 5.38 10.11 17.31
C GLY A 151 5.96 9.33 16.13
N TRP A 152 7.24 8.98 16.24
CA TRP A 152 7.96 8.19 15.21
C TRP A 152 7.30 6.85 14.91
N ARG A 153 6.70 6.21 15.92
CA ARG A 153 6.02 4.92 15.76
C ARG A 153 4.81 5.02 14.83
N GLU A 154 3.95 6.02 15.02
CA GLU A 154 2.78 6.21 14.15
C GLU A 154 3.22 6.51 12.72
N LEU A 155 4.27 7.33 12.55
CA LEU A 155 4.83 7.67 11.24
C LEU A 155 5.42 6.44 10.52
N ALA A 156 6.19 5.61 11.24
CA ALA A 156 6.72 4.35 10.74
C ALA A 156 5.60 3.40 10.31
N ALA A 157 4.52 3.30 11.10
CA ALA A 157 3.37 2.46 10.77
C ALA A 157 2.65 2.95 9.50
N ILE A 158 2.48 4.26 9.32
CA ILE A 158 1.87 4.84 8.09
C ILE A 158 2.73 4.52 6.88
N PHE A 159 4.04 4.79 6.96
CA PHE A 159 4.96 4.53 5.87
C PHE A 159 4.93 3.05 5.49
N HIS A 160 4.99 2.16 6.48
CA HIS A 160 4.96 0.72 6.27
C HIS A 160 3.66 0.26 5.60
N ARG A 161 2.49 0.70 6.11
CA ARG A 161 1.18 0.37 5.48
C ARG A 161 1.08 0.89 4.06
N THR A 162 1.60 2.09 3.82
CA THR A 162 1.62 2.69 2.47
C THR A 162 2.50 1.87 1.52
N ALA A 163 3.67 1.46 1.98
CA ALA A 163 4.57 0.58 1.23
C ALA A 163 3.87 -0.76 0.93
N VAL A 164 3.13 -1.33 1.88
CA VAL A 164 2.40 -2.59 1.68
C VAL A 164 1.32 -2.46 0.62
N LEU A 165 0.49 -1.43 0.70
CA LEU A 165 -0.55 -1.15 -0.31
C LEU A 165 0.06 -0.89 -1.69
N SER A 166 1.19 -0.17 -1.74
CA SER A 166 1.92 0.09 -2.98
C SER A 166 2.46 -1.20 -3.60
N ASN A 167 3.04 -2.08 -2.79
CA ASN A 167 3.55 -3.38 -3.23
C ASN A 167 2.43 -4.30 -3.73
N ILE A 168 1.30 -4.40 -3.01
CA ILE A 168 0.15 -5.18 -3.49
C ILE A 168 -0.36 -4.60 -4.83
N LYS A 169 -0.48 -3.28 -4.93
CA LYS A 169 -0.92 -2.60 -6.16
C LYS A 169 0.03 -2.82 -7.34
N SER A 170 1.34 -2.81 -7.13
CA SER A 170 2.32 -3.05 -8.19
C SER A 170 2.22 -4.48 -8.72
N ARG A 171 1.94 -5.46 -7.84
CA ARG A 171 1.70 -6.85 -8.20
C ARG A 171 0.43 -7.05 -9.03
N CYS A 172 -0.64 -6.29 -8.76
CA CYS A 172 -1.82 -6.30 -9.63
C CYS A 172 -1.51 -5.81 -11.06
N LYS A 173 -0.52 -4.93 -11.25
CA LYS A 173 -0.10 -4.50 -12.61
C LYS A 173 0.54 -5.64 -13.39
N VAL A 174 1.31 -6.51 -12.74
CA VAL A 174 1.96 -7.66 -13.38
C VAL A 174 0.92 -8.62 -13.99
N ILE A 175 -0.17 -8.89 -13.27
CA ILE A 175 -1.28 -9.71 -13.80
C ILE A 175 -1.91 -9.10 -15.05
N ARG A 176 -2.08 -7.77 -15.06
CA ARG A 176 -2.67 -7.05 -16.19
C ARG A 176 -1.85 -7.21 -17.46
N GLU A 177 -0.53 -7.11 -17.35
CA GLU A 177 0.39 -7.15 -18.48
C GLU A 177 0.56 -8.56 -19.05
N GLY A 178 0.30 -9.59 -18.24
CA GLY A 178 0.39 -10.99 -18.65
C GLY A 178 -0.75 -11.49 -19.54
N ASN A 179 -1.74 -10.66 -19.91
CA ASN A 179 -2.92 -11.04 -20.72
C ASN A 179 -3.61 -12.34 -20.26
N SER A 180 -3.63 -12.60 -18.96
CA SER A 180 -4.30 -13.78 -18.40
C SER A 180 -5.82 -13.56 -18.31
N GLU A 181 -6.55 -14.65 -18.10
CA GLU A 181 -7.98 -14.66 -17.75
C GLU A 181 -8.31 -13.77 -16.52
N HIS A 182 -7.31 -13.42 -15.72
CA HIS A 182 -7.45 -12.58 -14.54
C HIS A 182 -7.33 -11.07 -14.83
N SER A 183 -7.06 -10.66 -16.08
CA SER A 183 -6.86 -9.26 -16.46
C SER A 183 -8.09 -8.37 -16.24
N ALA A 184 -9.31 -8.92 -16.31
CA ALA A 184 -10.56 -8.18 -16.04
C ALA A 184 -10.59 -7.56 -14.63
N TRP A 185 -9.92 -8.18 -13.66
CA TRP A 185 -9.85 -7.73 -12.26
C TRP A 185 -8.82 -6.63 -12.03
N THR A 186 -8.08 -6.23 -13.07
CA THR A 186 -6.98 -5.26 -13.00
C THR A 186 -7.30 -3.94 -13.72
N THR A 187 -8.56 -3.71 -14.08
CA THR A 187 -9.02 -2.41 -14.60
C THR A 187 -8.79 -1.31 -13.56
N CYS A 188 -8.61 -0.05 -14.00
CA CYS A 188 -8.38 1.07 -13.08
C CYS A 188 -9.45 1.17 -11.99
N ARG A 189 -10.72 0.95 -12.34
CA ARG A 189 -11.85 0.98 -11.39
C ARG A 189 -11.80 -0.18 -10.40
N ALA A 190 -11.50 -1.39 -10.86
CA ALA A 190 -11.31 -2.56 -10.00
C ALA A 190 -10.19 -2.32 -8.98
N LEU A 191 -9.06 -1.76 -9.42
CA LEU A 191 -7.93 -1.43 -8.53
C LEU A 191 -8.31 -0.39 -7.46
N THR A 192 -9.16 0.59 -7.79
CA THR A 192 -9.68 1.56 -6.80
C THR A 192 -10.54 0.88 -5.75
N PHE A 193 -11.43 -0.04 -6.14
CA PHE A 193 -12.24 -0.79 -5.19
C PHE A 193 -11.38 -1.71 -4.33
N HIS A 194 -10.44 -2.43 -4.93
CA HIS A 194 -9.50 -3.29 -4.21
C HIS A 194 -8.70 -2.49 -3.19
N HIS A 195 -8.09 -1.36 -3.60
CA HIS A 195 -7.36 -0.49 -2.70
C HIS A 195 -8.22 0.03 -1.55
N THR A 196 -9.47 0.43 -1.85
CA THR A 196 -10.42 0.88 -0.83
C THR A 196 -10.75 -0.24 0.17
N GLY A 197 -10.95 -1.46 -0.31
CA GLY A 197 -11.19 -2.59 0.59
C GLY A 197 -9.97 -2.97 1.41
N LEU A 198 -8.74 -2.85 0.87
CA LEU A 198 -7.52 -3.05 1.67
C LEU A 198 -7.43 -2.03 2.82
N LEU A 199 -7.84 -0.78 2.61
CA LEU A 199 -7.93 0.22 3.69
C LEU A 199 -8.97 -0.18 4.75
N ILE A 200 -10.12 -0.71 4.33
CA ILE A 200 -11.13 -1.23 5.27
C ILE A 200 -10.60 -2.46 6.02
N LEU A 201 -9.84 -3.34 5.37
CA LEU A 201 -9.19 -4.49 5.99
C LEU A 201 -8.15 -4.05 7.03
N TYR A 202 -7.37 -2.99 6.79
CA TYR A 202 -6.52 -2.42 7.85
C TYR A 202 -7.33 -1.95 9.06
N ARG A 203 -8.47 -1.30 8.84
CA ARG A 203 -9.35 -0.87 9.92
C ARG A 203 -9.93 -2.05 10.70
N LEU A 204 -10.26 -3.15 10.01
CA LEU A 204 -10.71 -4.39 10.64
C LEU A 204 -9.59 -5.05 11.42
N ALA A 205 -8.37 -5.13 10.88
CA ALA A 205 -7.21 -5.67 11.57
C ALA A 205 -6.84 -4.86 12.83
N ASP A 206 -7.01 -3.54 12.78
CA ASP A 206 -6.82 -2.64 13.93
C ASP A 206 -7.93 -2.79 14.99
N SER A 207 -9.09 -3.32 14.61
CA SER A 207 -10.17 -3.60 15.55
C SER A 207 -9.78 -4.84 16.36
N GLY A 208 -9.70 -4.71 17.68
CA GLY A 208 -9.07 -5.72 18.54
C GLY A 208 -9.77 -7.07 18.50
N SER A 209 -10.78 -7.24 19.35
CA SER A 209 -11.46 -8.51 19.53
C SER A 209 -12.31 -8.91 18.31
N ALA A 210 -12.59 -10.21 18.18
CA ALA A 210 -13.50 -10.72 17.15
C ALA A 210 -14.90 -10.09 17.24
N GLU A 211 -15.36 -9.76 18.45
CA GLU A 211 -16.63 -9.08 18.68
C GLU A 211 -16.63 -7.64 18.13
N GLU A 212 -15.55 -6.89 18.35
CA GLU A 212 -15.39 -5.54 17.79
C GLU A 212 -15.34 -5.56 16.27
N LYS A 213 -14.63 -6.54 15.68
CA LYS A 213 -14.62 -6.75 14.22
C LYS A 213 -16.03 -7.03 13.71
N ALA A 214 -16.76 -7.95 14.33
CA ALA A 214 -18.13 -8.27 13.94
C ALA A 214 -19.07 -7.07 14.08
N LYS A 215 -18.92 -6.27 15.14
CA LYS A 215 -19.66 -5.02 15.34
C LYS A 215 -19.33 -4.00 14.25
N LEU A 216 -18.05 -3.83 13.90
CA LEU A 216 -17.63 -2.94 12.83
C LEU A 216 -18.23 -3.39 11.49
N ILE A 217 -18.11 -4.67 11.12
CA ILE A 217 -18.68 -5.23 9.88
C ILE A 217 -20.20 -4.98 9.81
N ARG A 218 -20.94 -5.25 10.90
CA ARG A 218 -22.39 -5.02 10.94
C ARG A 218 -22.78 -3.55 10.83
N SER A 219 -21.90 -2.63 11.23
CA SER A 219 -22.13 -1.18 11.13
C SER A 219 -21.82 -0.60 9.75
N LEU A 220 -21.13 -1.36 8.87
CA LEU A 220 -20.74 -0.86 7.55
C LEU A 220 -21.94 -0.80 6.59
N PRO A 221 -21.99 0.21 5.71
CA PRO A 221 -22.94 0.23 4.61
C PRO A 221 -22.77 -0.97 3.68
N LYS A 222 -23.86 -1.39 3.03
CA LYS A 222 -23.85 -2.50 2.06
C LYS A 222 -22.78 -2.34 0.96
N GLY A 223 -22.55 -1.11 0.50
CA GLY A 223 -21.51 -0.82 -0.49
C GLY A 223 -20.09 -1.13 0.01
N SER A 224 -19.79 -0.80 1.28
CA SER A 224 -18.50 -1.13 1.89
C SER A 224 -18.32 -2.64 2.08
N LEU A 225 -19.39 -3.36 2.43
CA LEU A 225 -19.36 -4.83 2.50
C LEU A 225 -19.08 -5.45 1.12
N ALA A 226 -19.74 -4.96 0.07
CA ALA A 226 -19.46 -5.40 -1.29
C ALA A 226 -18.00 -5.13 -1.71
N VAL A 227 -17.43 -3.99 -1.31
CA VAL A 227 -16.02 -3.66 -1.55
C VAL A 227 -15.07 -4.60 -0.78
N ILE A 228 -15.39 -4.99 0.46
CA ILE A 228 -14.63 -6.01 1.19
C ILE A 228 -14.66 -7.35 0.44
N LEU A 229 -15.86 -7.85 0.09
CA LEU A 229 -16.00 -9.12 -0.64
C LEU A 229 -15.26 -9.11 -1.97
N PHE A 230 -15.39 -8.03 -2.74
CA PHE A 230 -14.63 -7.82 -3.96
C PHE A 230 -13.12 -7.87 -3.69
N THR A 231 -12.67 -7.25 -2.60
CA THR A 231 -11.25 -7.20 -2.26
C THR A 231 -10.70 -8.56 -1.85
N LEU A 232 -11.45 -9.35 -1.09
CA LEU A 232 -11.09 -10.72 -0.73
C LEU A 232 -10.94 -11.58 -2.00
N MET A 233 -11.95 -11.56 -2.87
CA MET A 233 -11.95 -12.27 -4.15
C MET A 233 -10.74 -11.89 -5.03
N VAL A 234 -10.48 -10.60 -5.23
CA VAL A 234 -9.32 -10.14 -6.02
C VAL A 234 -8.00 -10.56 -5.38
N SER A 235 -7.92 -10.57 -4.06
CA SER A 235 -6.71 -10.99 -3.34
C SER A 235 -6.44 -12.50 -3.49
N VAL A 236 -7.48 -13.34 -3.47
CA VAL A 236 -7.38 -14.77 -3.79
C VAL A 236 -6.93 -14.96 -5.24
N HIS A 237 -7.51 -14.24 -6.20
CA HIS A 237 -7.06 -14.29 -7.60
C HIS A 237 -5.60 -13.84 -7.78
N LEU A 238 -5.17 -12.82 -7.04
CA LEU A 238 -3.78 -12.37 -7.03
C LEU A 238 -2.87 -13.48 -6.51
N LEU A 239 -3.23 -14.15 -5.41
CA LEU A 239 -2.50 -15.29 -4.87
C LEU A 239 -2.44 -16.48 -5.84
N ARG A 240 -3.54 -16.80 -6.54
CA ARG A 240 -3.56 -17.85 -7.57
C ARG A 240 -2.59 -17.56 -8.71
N ALA A 241 -2.52 -16.31 -9.15
CA ALA A 241 -1.75 -15.94 -10.33
C ALA A 241 -0.25 -15.79 -10.05
N ILE A 242 0.12 -15.25 -8.89
CA ILE A 242 1.51 -14.84 -8.58
C ILE A 242 1.96 -15.14 -7.16
N GLY A 243 1.11 -15.71 -6.33
CA GLY A 243 1.47 -16.06 -4.96
C GLY A 243 2.58 -17.11 -4.92
N PRO A 244 2.96 -17.58 -3.72
CA PRO A 244 3.60 -18.88 -3.58
C PRO A 244 2.84 -19.80 -4.48
N GLN A 245 3.56 -20.64 -5.20
CA GLN A 245 2.97 -21.84 -5.70
C GLN A 245 2.37 -22.54 -4.46
N MET A 246 1.13 -22.20 -4.11
CA MET A 246 0.21 -23.11 -3.43
C MET A 246 0.21 -24.41 -4.26
N VAL A 247 0.53 -24.27 -5.56
CA VAL A 247 1.00 -25.23 -6.57
C VAL A 247 2.19 -26.14 -6.19
N LEU A 248 3.13 -25.77 -5.32
CA LEU A 248 4.26 -26.67 -4.95
C LEU A 248 3.82 -27.78 -3.99
N TYR A 249 2.65 -27.62 -3.37
CA TYR A 249 1.95 -28.70 -2.66
C TYR A 249 0.83 -29.33 -3.51
N TRP A 250 0.77 -29.05 -4.82
CA TRP A 250 -0.02 -29.84 -5.77
C TRP A 250 0.77 -31.10 -6.16
N THR A 251 1.43 -31.67 -5.14
CA THR A 251 2.00 -33.00 -5.18
C THR A 251 0.87 -33.99 -5.40
N ASP A 252 1.12 -34.90 -6.32
CA ASP A 252 0.27 -36.05 -6.62
C ASP A 252 -0.22 -36.73 -5.32
N PRO A 253 -1.55 -36.85 -5.11
CA PRO A 253 -2.63 -36.56 -6.05
C PRO A 253 -3.05 -35.07 -6.09
N PRO A 254 -3.54 -34.59 -7.25
CA PRO A 254 -4.05 -33.22 -7.37
C PRO A 254 -5.13 -32.94 -6.32
N PHE A 255 -5.11 -31.75 -5.74
CA PHE A 255 -6.14 -31.30 -4.81
C PHE A 255 -7.53 -31.44 -5.43
N THR A 256 -8.48 -31.91 -4.63
CA THR A 256 -9.89 -31.82 -4.98
C THR A 256 -10.31 -30.35 -5.02
N GLU A 257 -11.34 -30.04 -5.78
CA GLU A 257 -11.96 -28.70 -5.79
C GLU A 257 -12.37 -28.25 -4.37
N GLU A 258 -12.77 -29.21 -3.51
CA GLU A 258 -13.13 -28.98 -2.12
C GLU A 258 -11.95 -28.43 -1.31
N THR A 259 -10.79 -29.09 -1.34
CA THR A 259 -9.64 -28.60 -0.56
C THR A 259 -9.12 -27.25 -1.07
N ARG A 260 -9.21 -26.99 -2.38
CA ARG A 260 -8.89 -25.66 -2.92
C ARG A 260 -9.83 -24.60 -2.34
N SER A 261 -11.13 -24.88 -2.33
CA SER A 261 -12.13 -23.98 -1.75
C SER A 261 -11.87 -23.73 -0.26
N ASP A 262 -11.49 -24.75 0.50
CA ASP A 262 -11.17 -24.62 1.93
C ASP A 262 -9.95 -23.72 2.18
N ILE A 263 -8.90 -23.89 1.37
CA ILE A 263 -7.69 -23.07 1.44
C ILE A 263 -8.01 -21.60 1.14
N GLU A 264 -8.80 -21.36 0.10
CA GLU A 264 -9.18 -20.00 -0.29
C GLU A 264 -10.04 -19.33 0.77
N LEU A 265 -11.01 -20.06 1.32
CA LEU A 265 -11.82 -19.59 2.44
C LEU A 265 -10.95 -19.26 3.66
N ALA A 266 -9.98 -20.11 3.99
CA ALA A 266 -9.02 -19.85 5.06
C ALA A 266 -8.18 -18.60 4.78
N CYS A 267 -7.73 -18.39 3.54
CA CYS A 267 -7.04 -17.17 3.15
C CYS A 267 -7.91 -15.92 3.32
N GLU A 268 -9.18 -15.98 2.94
CA GLU A 268 -10.12 -14.87 3.12
C GLU A 268 -10.34 -14.55 4.61
N GLU A 269 -10.49 -15.58 5.45
CA GLU A 269 -10.61 -15.42 6.91
C GLU A 269 -9.35 -14.80 7.52
N LEU A 270 -8.17 -15.29 7.16
CA LEU A 270 -6.88 -14.75 7.62
C LEU A 270 -6.69 -13.30 7.14
N LEU A 271 -7.12 -12.97 5.93
CA LEU A 271 -7.06 -11.61 5.41
C LEU A 271 -8.02 -10.65 6.16
N LEU A 272 -9.20 -11.12 6.57
CA LEU A 272 -10.10 -10.38 7.46
C LEU A 272 -9.52 -10.20 8.87
N ARG A 273 -8.76 -11.20 9.35
CA ARG A 273 -8.17 -11.19 10.69
C ARG A 273 -6.92 -10.29 10.76
N ASP A 274 -5.96 -10.52 9.88
CA ASP A 274 -4.59 -10.00 9.96
C ASP A 274 -4.35 -8.83 8.97
N GLY A 275 -5.28 -8.62 8.04
CA GLY A 275 -5.27 -7.48 7.13
C GLY A 275 -4.26 -7.62 5.98
N PRO A 276 -3.99 -6.52 5.24
CA PRO A 276 -3.19 -6.55 4.02
C PRO A 276 -1.73 -7.01 4.19
N MET A 277 -1.20 -6.96 5.41
CA MET A 277 0.14 -7.48 5.72
C MET A 277 0.27 -8.96 5.41
N PHE A 278 -0.74 -9.76 5.79
CA PHE A 278 -0.78 -11.18 5.52
C PHE A 278 -0.73 -11.47 4.02
N LEU A 279 -1.55 -10.75 3.23
CA LEU A 279 -1.55 -10.89 1.78
C LEU A 279 -0.17 -10.58 1.17
N LEU A 280 0.47 -9.49 1.58
CA LEU A 280 1.80 -9.17 1.06
C LEU A 280 2.83 -10.23 1.47
N GLY A 281 2.80 -10.71 2.71
CA GLY A 281 3.69 -11.75 3.21
C GLY A 281 3.59 -13.02 2.36
N LEU A 282 2.37 -13.45 2.04
CA LEU A 282 2.14 -14.55 1.09
C LEU A 282 2.75 -14.22 -0.28
N LEU A 283 2.42 -13.07 -0.87
CA LEU A 283 2.91 -12.67 -2.20
C LEU A 283 4.44 -12.54 -2.29
N MET A 284 5.12 -12.25 -1.18
CA MET A 284 6.59 -12.14 -1.11
C MET A 284 7.26 -13.47 -0.74
N HIS A 285 6.49 -14.54 -0.51
CA HIS A 285 6.99 -15.82 0.00
C HIS A 285 7.69 -15.69 1.37
N GLU A 286 7.24 -14.77 2.22
CA GLU A 286 7.78 -14.61 3.57
C GLU A 286 7.33 -15.78 4.45
N ARG A 287 8.28 -16.60 4.89
CA ARG A 287 8.02 -17.80 5.68
C ARG A 287 7.26 -17.51 6.98
N SER A 288 7.51 -16.35 7.60
CA SER A 288 6.83 -15.89 8.82
C SER A 288 5.35 -15.53 8.64
N ALA A 289 4.87 -15.41 7.40
CA ALA A 289 3.44 -15.22 7.11
C ALA A 289 2.69 -16.54 6.89
N ILE A 290 3.43 -17.66 6.77
CA ILE A 290 2.91 -19.00 6.47
C ILE A 290 2.86 -19.87 7.74
N GLU A 291 3.81 -19.66 8.66
CA GLU A 291 3.94 -20.36 9.95
C GLU A 291 3.17 -19.64 11.09
#